data_AF-A0A1C3UP95-F1
#
_entry.id   AF-A0A1C3UP95-F1
#
_cell.length_a   1.000
_cell.length_b   1.000
_cell.length_c   1.000
_cell.angle_alpha   90.00
_cell.angle_beta   90.00
_cell.angle_gamma   90.00
#
_symmetry.space_group_name_H-M   'P 1'
#
loop_
_entity.id
_entity.type
_entity.pdbx_description
1 polymer ?
#
loop_
_entity_poly.entity_id
_entity_poly.type
_entity_poly.pdbx_seq_one_letter_code
_entity_poly.pdbx_strand_id
1 'polypeptide(L)'
;MSYIQLSYGDLAQPALLVVMDGVLSLALGLKLEKQLAIATVRMVVQLVLVGYVLTFLFAAVSPLWTALAAIIMVLFASREIVARQKRRLPGVWKYGLGAGCTLLAAGTVTMLALLTELRPDPWYHPRYALPLLGMILGNTMTGISLGLDVLTSSLVRERAAVEACLALGGTRH
;
A
#
# COMPACT_ATOMS: atom_id res chain seq x y z
N MET A 1 8.66 -26.25 -13.78
CA MET A 1 7.89 -25.79 -12.61
C MET A 1 6.41 -25.81 -12.97
N SER A 2 5.60 -26.60 -12.27
CA SER A 2 4.16 -26.65 -12.49
C SER A 2 3.52 -25.34 -12.00
N TYR A 3 2.93 -24.60 -12.92
CA TYR A 3 2.12 -23.42 -12.59
C TYR A 3 0.91 -23.85 -11.78
N ILE A 4 0.66 -23.20 -10.65
CA ILE A 4 -0.65 -23.30 -9.98
C ILE A 4 -1.62 -22.59 -10.91
N GLN A 5 -2.42 -23.36 -11.64
CA GLN A 5 -3.48 -22.80 -12.46
C GLN A 5 -4.56 -22.31 -11.50
N LEU A 6 -4.73 -20.99 -11.39
CA LEU A 6 -5.87 -20.42 -10.69
C LEU A 6 -7.14 -20.87 -11.40
N SER A 7 -7.97 -21.62 -10.70
CA SER A 7 -9.30 -21.97 -11.18
C SER A 7 -10.21 -20.76 -11.04
N TYR A 8 -11.23 -20.67 -11.90
CA TYR A 8 -12.29 -19.67 -11.72
C TYR A 8 -12.95 -19.76 -10.33
N GLY A 9 -12.91 -20.93 -9.70
CA GLY A 9 -13.37 -21.14 -8.31
C GLY A 9 -12.58 -20.33 -7.27
N ASP A 10 -11.26 -20.18 -7.44
CA ASP A 10 -10.40 -19.44 -6.51
C ASP A 10 -10.68 -17.93 -6.55
N LEU A 11 -11.15 -17.44 -7.70
CA LEU A 11 -11.57 -16.04 -7.89
C LEU A 11 -13.00 -15.80 -7.41
N ALA A 12 -13.86 -16.82 -7.52
CA ALA A 12 -15.26 -16.74 -7.10
C ALA A 12 -15.39 -16.62 -5.57
N GLN A 13 -14.53 -17.28 -4.80
CA GLN A 13 -14.53 -17.22 -3.34
C GLN A 13 -14.38 -15.79 -2.77
N PRO A 14 -13.34 -15.01 -3.11
CA PRO A 14 -13.22 -13.63 -2.64
C PRO A 14 -14.28 -12.71 -3.25
N ALA A 15 -14.73 -12.95 -4.49
CA ALA A 15 -15.82 -12.18 -5.08
C ALA A 15 -17.14 -12.36 -4.29
N LEU A 16 -17.42 -13.56 -3.81
CA LEU A 16 -18.59 -13.84 -2.98
C LEU A 16 -18.56 -13.05 -1.67
N LEU A 17 -17.39 -12.92 -1.03
CA LEU A 17 -17.25 -12.12 0.20
C LEU A 17 -17.64 -10.66 -0.02
N VAL A 18 -17.23 -10.07 -1.15
CA VAL A 18 -17.61 -8.68 -1.48
C VAL A 18 -19.12 -8.55 -1.70
N VAL A 19 -19.76 -9.55 -2.31
CA VAL A 19 -21.22 -9.58 -2.46
C VAL A 19 -21.90 -9.72 -1.10
N MET A 20 -21.39 -10.58 -0.22
CA MET A 20 -21.91 -10.73 1.14
C MET A 20 -21.81 -9.43 1.94
N ASP A 21 -20.70 -8.71 1.86
CA ASP A 21 -20.55 -7.38 2.50
C ASP A 21 -21.60 -6.38 1.98
N GLY A 22 -21.90 -6.42 0.67
CA GLY A 22 -22.96 -5.61 0.08
C GLY A 22 -24.35 -5.96 0.60
N VAL A 23 -24.66 -7.26 0.71
CA VAL A 23 -25.93 -7.75 1.26
C VAL A 23 -26.07 -7.39 2.75
N LEU A 24 -25.01 -7.56 3.54
CA LEU A 24 -24.97 -7.14 4.94
C LEU A 24 -25.17 -5.63 5.08
N SER A 25 -24.56 -4.83 4.21
CA SER A 25 -24.73 -3.37 4.21
C SER A 25 -26.19 -2.96 4.00
N LEU A 26 -26.91 -3.64 3.10
CA LEU A 26 -28.34 -3.46 2.86
C LEU A 26 -29.17 -3.91 4.07
N ALA A 27 -28.91 -5.12 4.58
CA ALA A 27 -29.66 -5.71 5.68
C ALA A 27 -29.56 -4.88 6.97
N LEU A 28 -28.40 -4.28 7.22
CA LEU A 28 -28.12 -3.45 8.39
C LEU A 28 -28.35 -1.95 8.14
N GLY A 29 -28.76 -1.54 6.93
CA GLY A 29 -29.10 -0.15 6.61
C GLY A 29 -27.93 0.84 6.68
N LEU A 30 -26.68 0.40 6.44
CA LEU A 30 -25.49 1.25 6.57
C LEU A 30 -25.38 2.31 5.46
N LYS A 31 -26.22 2.26 4.42
CA LYS A 31 -26.19 3.15 3.25
C LYS A 31 -24.84 3.18 2.52
N LEU A 32 -24.04 2.11 2.64
CA LEU A 32 -22.71 2.01 2.00
C LEU A 32 -22.79 1.36 0.62
N GLU A 33 -23.97 0.92 0.16
CA GLU A 33 -24.14 0.14 -1.07
C GLU A 33 -23.51 0.81 -2.29
N LYS A 34 -23.83 2.09 -2.50
CA LYS A 34 -23.31 2.86 -3.65
C LYS A 34 -21.80 3.04 -3.55
N GLN A 35 -21.29 3.30 -2.35
CA GLN A 35 -19.87 3.49 -2.14
C GLN A 35 -19.09 2.18 -2.36
N LEU A 36 -19.61 1.06 -1.85
CA LEU A 36 -19.03 -0.26 -2.04
C LEU A 36 -19.06 -0.66 -3.51
N ALA A 37 -20.20 -0.51 -4.19
CA ALA A 37 -20.32 -0.83 -5.61
C ALA A 37 -19.33 -0.02 -6.48
N ILE A 38 -19.23 1.30 -6.27
CA ILE A 38 -18.28 2.15 -7.00
C ILE A 38 -16.84 1.76 -6.68
N ALA A 39 -16.52 1.48 -5.40
CA ALA A 39 -15.18 1.07 -4.99
C ALA A 39 -14.77 -0.26 -5.63
N THR A 40 -15.66 -1.25 -5.62
CA THR A 40 -15.42 -2.56 -6.22
C THR A 40 -15.23 -2.47 -7.72
N VAL A 41 -16.11 -1.76 -8.44
CA VAL A 41 -15.97 -1.57 -9.90
C VAL A 41 -14.66 -0.87 -10.22
N ARG A 42 -14.32 0.21 -9.50
CA ARG A 42 -13.04 0.92 -9.69
C ARG A 42 -11.84 0.00 -9.46
N MET A 43 -11.89 -0.84 -8.43
CA MET A 43 -10.82 -1.79 -8.09
C MET A 43 -10.66 -2.87 -9.17
N VAL A 44 -11.76 -3.43 -9.69
CA VAL A 44 -11.73 -4.40 -10.80
C VAL A 44 -11.12 -3.77 -12.05
N VAL A 45 -11.59 -2.58 -12.46
CA VAL A 45 -11.06 -1.86 -13.62
C VAL A 45 -9.57 -1.58 -13.44
N GLN A 46 -9.16 -1.12 -12.25
CA GLN A 46 -7.76 -0.85 -11.94
C GLN A 46 -6.90 -2.11 -12.05
N LEU A 47 -7.33 -3.24 -11.48
CA LEU A 47 -6.58 -4.50 -11.54
C LEU A 47 -6.46 -5.03 -12.97
N VAL A 48 -7.52 -4.93 -13.79
CA VAL A 48 -7.48 -5.33 -15.20
C VAL A 48 -6.47 -4.47 -15.98
N LEU A 49 -6.50 -3.15 -15.79
CA LEU A 49 -5.55 -2.24 -16.43
C LEU A 49 -4.11 -2.52 -16.03
N VAL A 50 -3.84 -2.72 -14.73
CA VAL A 50 -2.51 -3.09 -14.24
C VAL A 50 -2.08 -4.43 -14.81
N GLY A 51 -2.98 -5.42 -14.88
CA GLY A 51 -2.73 -6.70 -15.51
C GLY A 51 -2.29 -6.56 -16.96
N TYR A 52 -2.97 -5.71 -17.74
CA TYR A 52 -2.60 -5.43 -19.14
C TYR A 52 -1.20 -4.82 -19.26
N VAL A 53 -0.90 -3.78 -18.47
CA VAL A 53 0.44 -3.17 -18.42
C VAL A 53 1.51 -4.22 -18.08
N LEU A 54 1.20 -5.09 -17.13
CA LEU A 54 2.13 -6.09 -16.66
C LEU A 54 2.38 -7.19 -17.71
N THR A 55 1.36 -7.59 -18.48
CA THR A 55 1.56 -8.52 -19.62
C THR A 55 2.50 -7.94 -20.69
N PHE A 56 2.38 -6.64 -20.98
CA PHE A 56 3.31 -5.95 -21.89
C PHE A 56 4.74 -5.94 -21.33
N LEU A 57 4.87 -5.60 -20.04
CA LEU A 57 6.17 -5.55 -19.38
C LEU A 57 6.84 -6.93 -19.30
N PHE A 58 6.04 -7.99 -19.16
CA PHE A 58 6.50 -9.38 -19.18
C PHE A 58 6.92 -9.85 -20.56
N ALA A 59 6.39 -9.28 -21.64
CA ALA A 59 6.79 -9.61 -23.00
C ALA A 59 8.12 -8.93 -23.40
N ALA A 60 8.42 -7.76 -22.84
CA ALA A 60 9.63 -7.00 -23.16
C ALA A 60 10.92 -7.55 -22.52
N VAL A 61 10.83 -8.42 -21.49
CA VAL A 61 11.92 -9.09 -20.73
C VAL A 61 13.25 -8.32 -20.73
N SER A 62 13.21 -7.04 -20.32
CA SER A 62 14.39 -6.18 -20.28
C SER A 62 14.63 -5.66 -18.85
N PRO A 63 15.88 -5.71 -18.35
CA PRO A 63 16.22 -5.15 -17.04
C PRO A 63 15.88 -3.67 -16.91
N LEU A 64 16.03 -2.89 -17.98
CA LEU A 64 15.75 -1.45 -17.99
C LEU A 64 14.26 -1.15 -17.80
N TRP A 65 13.39 -1.88 -18.50
CA TRP A 65 11.94 -1.71 -18.38
C TRP A 65 11.42 -2.14 -17.00
N THR A 66 12.02 -3.18 -16.42
CA THR A 66 11.66 -3.65 -15.06
C THR A 66 12.11 -2.64 -14.01
N ALA A 67 13.33 -2.11 -14.12
CA ALA A 67 13.84 -1.07 -13.22
C ALA A 67 13.02 0.22 -13.32
N LEU A 68 12.67 0.65 -14.54
CA LEU A 68 11.83 1.83 -14.76
C LEU A 68 10.45 1.66 -14.12
N ALA A 69 9.81 0.51 -14.33
CA ALA A 69 8.51 0.20 -13.71
C ALA A 69 8.60 0.18 -12.18
N ALA A 70 9.66 -0.41 -11.61
CA ALA A 70 9.88 -0.41 -10.17
C ALA A 70 10.06 1.01 -9.60
N ILE A 71 10.84 1.86 -10.28
CA ILE A 71 11.01 3.27 -9.89
C ILE A 71 9.68 4.01 -9.93
N ILE A 72 8.89 3.83 -10.99
CA ILE A 72 7.56 4.42 -11.11
C ILE A 72 6.67 3.94 -9.96
N MET A 73 6.63 2.64 -9.66
CA MET A 73 5.84 2.09 -8.55
C MET A 73 6.23 2.69 -7.20
N VAL A 74 7.53 2.85 -6.93
CA VAL A 74 8.03 3.48 -5.69
C VAL A 74 7.66 4.96 -5.61
N LEU A 75 7.78 5.70 -6.72
CA LEU A 75 7.39 7.12 -6.77
C LEU A 75 5.90 7.30 -6.53
N PHE A 76 5.06 6.49 -7.19
CA PHE A 76 3.61 6.52 -6.99
C PHE A 76 3.21 6.11 -5.59
N ALA A 77 3.80 5.04 -5.04
CA ALA A 77 3.55 4.60 -3.67
C ALA A 77 3.93 5.70 -2.65
N SER A 78 5.09 6.33 -2.84
CA SER A 78 5.54 7.43 -1.98
C SER A 78 4.59 8.63 -2.03
N ARG A 79 4.08 8.99 -3.21
CA ARG A 79 3.08 10.06 -3.35
C ARG A 79 1.74 9.69 -2.72
N GLU A 80 1.27 8.47 -2.94
CA GLU A 80 0.00 7.97 -2.40
C GLU A 80 0.01 7.98 -0.87
N ILE A 81 1.14 7.62 -0.24
CA ILE A 81 1.29 7.68 1.23
C ILE A 81 1.13 9.09 1.76
N VAL A 82 1.75 10.07 1.10
CA VAL A 82 1.60 11.48 1.48
C VAL A 82 0.16 11.97 1.24
N ALA A 83 -0.48 11.52 0.15
CA ALA A 83 -1.84 11.89 -0.19
C ALA A 83 -2.89 11.29 0.77
N ARG A 84 -2.66 10.09 1.30
CA ARG A 84 -3.56 9.38 2.23
C ARG A 84 -3.61 9.95 3.65
N GLN A 85 -2.74 10.90 4.00
CA GLN A 85 -2.73 11.51 5.34
C GLN A 85 -3.95 12.44 5.55
N LYS A 86 -4.89 12.01 6.41
CA LYS A 86 -6.12 12.76 6.75
C LYS A 86 -5.84 14.08 7.49
N ARG A 87 -4.81 14.14 8.33
CA ARG A 87 -4.37 15.36 9.02
C ARG A 87 -2.97 15.73 8.59
N ARG A 88 -2.88 16.71 7.69
CA ARG A 88 -1.63 17.20 7.13
C ARG A 88 -0.85 17.96 8.20
N LEU A 89 0.22 17.36 8.73
CA LEU A 89 1.23 18.09 9.52
C LEU A 89 1.86 19.19 8.64
N PRO A 90 1.96 20.46 9.05
CA PRO A 90 2.64 21.48 8.25
C PRO A 90 4.19 21.31 8.28
N GLY A 91 4.87 21.53 7.14
CA GLY A 91 6.33 21.63 7.07
C GLY A 91 7.11 20.41 6.54
N VAL A 92 8.44 20.46 6.70
CA VAL A 92 9.47 19.50 6.18
C VAL A 92 9.28 18.07 6.74
N TRP A 93 8.60 17.95 7.88
CA TRP A 93 8.23 16.67 8.51
C TRP A 93 7.19 15.86 7.71
N LYS A 94 6.45 16.49 6.77
CA LYS A 94 5.57 15.79 5.80
C LYS A 94 6.30 14.76 4.97
N TYR A 95 7.46 15.13 4.45
CA TYR A 95 8.27 14.26 3.60
C TYR A 95 9.20 13.38 4.45
N GLY A 96 9.78 13.93 5.53
CA GLY A 96 10.76 13.22 6.35
C GLY A 96 10.23 11.96 7.05
N LEU A 97 9.09 12.04 7.74
CA LEU A 97 8.60 10.89 8.51
C LEU A 97 7.83 9.88 7.66
N GLY A 98 6.87 10.35 6.86
CA GLY A 98 6.03 9.47 6.05
C GLY A 98 6.81 8.82 4.91
N ALA A 99 7.50 9.62 4.09
CA ALA A 99 8.28 9.08 2.98
C ALA A 99 9.54 8.37 3.49
N GLY A 100 10.24 8.91 4.50
CA GLY A 100 11.44 8.29 5.07
C GLY A 100 11.18 6.93 5.72
N CYS A 101 10.15 6.78 6.57
CA CYS A 101 9.80 5.48 7.14
C CYS A 101 9.33 4.50 6.07
N THR A 102 8.63 4.95 5.03
CA THR A 102 8.20 4.06 3.93
C THR A 102 9.39 3.59 3.11
N LEU A 103 10.27 4.52 2.72
CA LEU A 103 11.44 4.20 1.91
C LEU A 103 12.36 3.24 2.65
N LEU A 104 12.54 3.46 3.96
CA LEU A 104 13.32 2.56 4.82
C LEU A 104 12.61 1.22 5.02
N ALA A 105 11.35 1.17 5.43
CA ALA A 105 10.65 -0.09 5.71
C ALA A 105 10.38 -0.91 4.44
N ALA A 106 9.80 -0.30 3.40
CA ALA A 106 9.52 -1.01 2.15
C ALA A 106 10.81 -1.35 1.40
N GLY A 107 11.81 -0.45 1.42
CA GLY A 107 13.13 -0.69 0.82
C GLY A 107 13.88 -1.84 1.49
N THR A 108 13.97 -1.83 2.83
CA THR A 108 14.68 -2.89 3.58
C THR A 108 13.97 -4.23 3.47
N VAL A 109 12.65 -4.28 3.63
CA VAL A 109 11.88 -5.55 3.54
C VAL A 109 11.93 -6.14 2.14
N THR A 110 11.81 -5.31 1.09
CA THR A 110 11.91 -5.81 -0.29
C THR A 110 13.32 -6.27 -0.63
N MET A 111 14.34 -5.52 -0.20
CA MET A 111 15.73 -5.88 -0.45
C MET A 111 16.12 -7.17 0.28
N LEU A 112 15.65 -7.36 1.52
CA LEU A 112 15.84 -8.60 2.25
C LEU A 112 15.11 -9.77 1.57
N ALA A 113 13.82 -9.63 1.26
CA ALA A 113 13.03 -10.69 0.63
C ALA A 113 13.62 -11.16 -0.73
N LEU A 114 14.16 -10.23 -1.52
CA LEU A 114 14.80 -10.55 -2.81
C LEU A 114 16.19 -11.19 -2.65
N LEU A 115 16.94 -10.85 -1.60
CA LEU A 115 18.30 -11.35 -1.38
C LEU A 115 18.35 -12.67 -0.60
N THR A 116 17.37 -12.96 0.26
CA THR A 116 17.42 -14.14 1.13
C THR A 116 16.64 -15.34 0.60
N GLU A 117 15.41 -15.14 0.13
CA GLU A 117 14.44 -16.24 0.16
C GLU A 117 14.04 -16.77 -1.22
N LEU A 118 14.08 -15.94 -2.26
CA LEU A 118 13.51 -16.33 -3.55
C LEU A 118 14.52 -16.86 -4.58
N ARG A 119 15.83 -16.57 -4.42
CA ARG A 119 16.91 -16.82 -5.42
C ARG A 119 16.38 -17.04 -6.85
N PRO A 120 15.71 -16.06 -7.48
CA PRO A 120 15.23 -16.25 -8.83
C PRO A 120 16.46 -16.14 -9.73
N ASP A 121 16.77 -17.17 -10.50
CA ASP A 121 17.63 -17.03 -11.68
C ASP A 121 16.73 -16.60 -12.86
N PRO A 122 16.76 -15.33 -13.33
CA PRO A 122 17.43 -14.12 -12.80
C PRO A 122 16.54 -13.24 -11.90
N TRP A 123 17.14 -12.54 -10.93
CA TRP A 123 16.43 -11.80 -9.86
C TRP A 123 15.56 -10.62 -10.34
N TYR A 124 15.83 -10.13 -11.55
CA TYR A 124 15.08 -9.05 -12.20
C TYR A 124 13.89 -9.53 -13.03
N HIS A 125 13.51 -10.81 -12.98
CA HIS A 125 12.37 -11.27 -13.78
C HIS A 125 11.11 -10.50 -13.35
N PRO A 126 10.50 -9.67 -14.24
CA PRO A 126 9.45 -8.72 -13.85
C PRO A 126 8.23 -9.43 -13.24
N ARG A 127 8.02 -10.70 -13.59
CA ARG A 127 6.96 -11.59 -13.05
C ARG A 127 7.00 -11.80 -11.55
N TYR A 128 8.18 -11.75 -10.93
CA TYR A 128 8.32 -11.93 -9.48
C TYR A 128 8.63 -10.60 -8.79
N ALA A 129 9.55 -9.81 -9.36
CA ALA A 129 10.02 -8.58 -8.74
C ALA A 129 8.89 -7.55 -8.55
N LEU A 130 8.06 -7.31 -9.57
CA LEU A 130 7.03 -6.27 -9.50
C LEU A 130 5.84 -6.62 -8.60
N PRO A 131 5.28 -7.84 -8.63
CA PRO A 131 4.24 -8.22 -7.68
C PRO A 131 4.72 -8.20 -6.23
N LEU A 132 5.93 -8.70 -5.95
CA LEU A 132 6.50 -8.68 -4.59
C LEU A 132 6.73 -7.25 -4.11
N LEU A 133 7.37 -6.41 -4.93
CA LEU A 133 7.52 -4.97 -4.64
C LEU A 133 6.17 -4.32 -4.37
N GLY A 134 5.16 -4.60 -5.20
CA GLY A 134 3.81 -4.06 -5.07
C GLY A 134 3.15 -4.44 -3.74
N MET A 135 3.21 -5.72 -3.36
CA MET A 135 2.63 -6.21 -2.10
C MET A 135 3.32 -5.60 -0.87
N ILE A 136 4.65 -5.55 -0.87
CA ILE A 136 5.42 -4.98 0.25
C ILE A 136 5.16 -3.47 0.37
N LEU A 137 5.17 -2.74 -0.75
CA LEU A 137 4.83 -1.31 -0.78
C LEU A 137 3.40 -1.05 -0.29
N GLY A 138 2.42 -1.84 -0.74
CA GLY A 138 1.02 -1.69 -0.34
C GLY A 138 0.79 -1.93 1.16
N ASN A 139 1.38 -2.99 1.71
CA ASN A 139 1.29 -3.31 3.13
C ASN A 139 1.97 -2.23 3.99
N THR A 140 3.17 -1.81 3.58
CA THR A 140 3.93 -0.76 4.28
C THR A 140 3.20 0.58 4.26
N MET A 141 2.62 0.96 3.13
CA MET A 141 1.78 2.16 2.98
C MET A 141 0.63 2.17 3.98
N THR A 142 -0.06 1.04 4.12
CA THR A 142 -1.21 0.92 5.03
C THR A 142 -0.77 1.02 6.49
N GLY A 143 0.31 0.32 6.87
CA GLY A 143 0.86 0.36 8.24
C GLY A 143 1.32 1.76 8.65
N ILE A 144 2.06 2.46 7.78
CA ILE A 144 2.56 3.81 8.06
C ILE A 144 1.42 4.83 8.13
N SER A 145 0.43 4.72 7.24
CA SER A 145 -0.73 5.62 7.24
C SER A 145 -1.51 5.48 8.55
N LEU A 146 -1.73 4.25 9.02
CA LEU A 146 -2.42 4.01 10.28
C LEU A 146 -1.60 4.47 11.48
N GLY A 147 -0.31 4.15 11.54
CA GLY A 147 0.58 4.57 12.63
C GLY A 147 0.66 6.08 12.77
N LEU A 148 0.73 6.81 11.66
CA LEU A 148 0.74 8.26 11.67
C LEU A 148 -0.60 8.86 12.08
N ASP A 149 -1.72 8.25 11.68
CA ASP A 149 -3.06 8.69 12.11
C ASP A 149 -3.24 8.51 13.62
N VAL A 150 -2.80 7.37 14.17
CA VAL A 150 -2.81 7.10 15.62
C VAL A 150 -1.91 8.07 16.39
N LEU A 151 -0.69 8.32 15.91
CA LEU A 151 0.23 9.28 16.52
C LEU A 151 -0.36 10.69 16.52
N THR A 152 -0.85 11.15 15.37
CA THR A 152 -1.38 12.51 15.21
C THR A 152 -2.66 12.71 16.03
N SER A 153 -3.56 11.73 16.03
CA SER A 153 -4.78 11.79 16.84
C SER A 153 -4.48 11.77 18.34
N SER A 154 -3.48 10.99 18.77
CA SER A 154 -3.06 10.96 20.18
C SER A 154 -2.42 12.26 20.62
N LEU A 155 -1.57 12.87 19.80
CA LEU A 155 -0.98 14.19 20.10
C LEU A 155 -2.03 15.30 20.21
N VAL A 156 -3.07 15.28 19.38
CA VAL A 156 -4.17 16.25 19.50
C VAL A 156 -5.01 16.00 20.75
N ARG A 157 -5.26 14.73 21.09
CA ARG A 157 -6.00 14.34 22.29
C ARG A 157 -5.26 14.75 23.57
N GLU A 158 -3.94 14.55 23.59
CA GLU A 158 -3.08 14.85 24.75
C GLU A 158 -2.42 16.24 24.68
N ARG A 159 -2.93 17.13 23.81
CA ARG A 159 -2.38 18.46 23.62
C ARG A 159 -2.23 19.23 24.93
N ALA A 160 -3.22 19.14 25.82
CA ALA A 160 -3.18 19.81 27.13
C ALA A 160 -2.05 19.28 28.03
N ALA A 161 -1.78 17.96 28.01
CA ALA A 161 -0.69 17.36 28.76
C ALA A 161 0.68 17.76 28.17
N VAL A 162 0.79 17.81 26.84
CA VAL A 162 2.00 18.30 26.16
C VAL A 162 2.26 19.77 26.47
N GLU A 163 1.25 20.62 26.39
CA GLU A 163 1.36 22.04 26.72
C GLU A 163 1.68 22.27 28.21
N ALA A 164 1.13 21.47 29.12
CA ALA A 164 1.47 21.51 30.53
C ALA A 164 2.93 21.09 30.80
N CYS A 165 3.40 20.04 30.13
CA CYS A 165 4.80 19.60 30.22
C CYS A 165 5.76 20.68 29.71
N LEU A 166 5.45 21.31 28.56
CA LEU A 166 6.21 22.44 28.03
C LEU A 166 6.19 23.66 28.97
N ALA A 167 5.05 23.97 29.59
CA ALA A 167 4.91 25.06 30.55
C ALA A 167 5.71 24.84 31.85
N LEU A 168 5.90 23.57 32.24
CA LEU A 168 6.75 23.18 33.37
C LEU A 168 8.25 23.10 33.02
N GLY A 169 8.63 23.53 31.81
CA GLY A 169 10.02 23.51 31.34
C GLY A 169 10.45 22.19 30.70
N GLY A 170 9.52 21.29 30.40
CA GLY A 170 9.77 20.10 29.60
C GLY A 170 10.32 20.49 28.23
N THR A 171 11.46 19.90 27.86
CA THR A 171 12.05 20.11 26.54
C THR A 171 11.58 19.03 25.57
N ARG A 172 12.07 19.04 24.33
CA ARG A 172 11.69 18.07 23.28
C ARG A 172 12.02 16.59 23.62
N HIS A 173 12.74 16.34 24.72
CA HIS A 173 13.24 15.03 25.15
C HIS A 173 12.72 14.66 26.53
#